data_AF-A0A7S3AFV6-F1
#
_entry.id   AF-A0A7S3AFV6-F1
#
_cell.length_a   1.000
_cell.length_b   1.000
_cell.length_c   1.000
_cell.angle_alpha   90.00
_cell.angle_beta   90.00
_cell.angle_gamma   90.00
#
_symmetry.space_group_name_H-M   'P 1'
#
loop_
_entity.id
_entity.type
_entity.pdbx_description
1 polymer ?
#
loop_
_entity_poly.entity_id
_entity_poly.type
_entity_poly.pdbx_seq_one_letter_code
_entity_poly.pdbx_strand_id
1 'polypeptide(L)'
;GKEVPGYSYHLNARAELGRMHPTWDDLMMWAVLAGEKELAKVLWERSTSPMRMAVIASELCCKLGGNPLHLNDREILLEIAEEMEDLALSMLDVIHKPVDALPLLTVVPWV
;
A
#
# COMPACT_ATOMS: atom_id res chain seq x y z
N GLY A 1 -12.17 42.48 18.83
CA GLY A 1 -11.34 41.41 18.22
C GLY A 1 -12.24 40.22 17.97
N LYS A 2 -12.08 39.51 16.85
CA LYS A 2 -12.83 38.26 16.63
C LYS A 2 -12.36 37.23 17.65
N GLU A 3 -13.29 36.62 18.38
CA GLU A 3 -13.00 35.47 19.25
C GLU A 3 -12.36 34.37 18.40
N VAL A 4 -11.18 33.92 18.82
CA VAL A 4 -10.53 32.76 18.22
C VAL A 4 -11.25 31.53 18.80
N PRO A 5 -11.83 30.66 17.95
CA PRO A 5 -12.52 29.47 18.44
C PRO A 5 -11.61 28.64 19.34
N GLY A 6 -12.15 28.14 20.45
CA GLY A 6 -11.40 27.33 21.40
C GLY A 6 -10.95 25.98 20.81
N TYR A 7 -10.01 25.31 21.50
CA TYR A 7 -9.46 24.02 21.08
C TYR A 7 -10.52 22.94 20.77
N SER A 8 -11.61 22.92 21.54
CA SER A 8 -12.75 22.01 21.32
C SER A 8 -13.46 22.22 19.97
N TYR A 9 -13.58 23.46 19.51
CA TYR A 9 -14.15 23.78 18.19
C TYR A 9 -13.27 23.21 17.07
N HIS A 10 -11.96 23.34 17.19
CA HIS A 10 -11.01 22.78 16.21
C HIS A 10 -11.00 21.25 16.20
N LEU A 11 -11.16 20.60 17.36
CA LEU A 11 -11.30 19.14 17.43
C LEU A 11 -12.60 18.65 16.77
N ASN A 12 -13.72 19.32 17.02
CA ASN A 12 -15.00 18.97 16.39
C ASN A 12 -14.95 19.16 14.88
N ALA A 13 -14.39 20.28 14.40
CA ALA A 13 -14.20 20.50 12.97
C ALA A 13 -13.31 19.43 12.32
N ARG A 14 -12.24 18.98 13.01
CA ARG A 14 -11.42 17.86 12.55
C ARG A 14 -12.17 16.53 12.55
N ALA A 15 -13.02 16.27 13.54
CA ALA A 15 -13.82 15.05 13.59
C ALA A 15 -14.91 15.03 12.48
N GLU A 16 -15.47 16.18 12.15
CA GLU A 16 -16.45 16.32 11.07
C GLU A 16 -15.81 16.20 9.69
N LEU A 17 -14.67 16.88 9.47
CA LEU A 17 -13.94 16.89 8.20
C LEU A 17 -13.07 15.64 7.99
N GLY A 18 -12.60 15.03 9.07
CA GLY A 18 -11.65 13.92 9.08
C GLY A 18 -12.30 12.53 8.98
N ARG A 19 -13.57 12.45 8.59
CA ARG A 19 -14.24 11.17 8.30
C ARG A 19 -13.69 10.54 7.02
N MET A 20 -12.49 9.97 7.13
CA MET A 20 -11.90 9.15 6.09
C MET A 20 -12.37 7.71 6.25
N HIS A 21 -12.59 7.04 5.12
CA HIS A 21 -12.93 5.62 5.06
C HIS A 21 -11.86 4.91 4.24
N PRO A 22 -10.62 4.83 4.76
CA PRO A 22 -9.54 4.20 4.01
C PRO A 22 -9.89 2.73 3.75
N THR A 23 -9.66 2.29 2.53
CA THR A 23 -9.76 0.89 2.14
C THR A 23 -8.57 0.09 2.70
N TRP A 24 -8.65 -1.24 2.61
CA TRP A 24 -7.51 -2.09 2.93
C TRP A 24 -6.31 -1.80 2.04
N ASP A 25 -6.54 -1.47 0.76
CA ASP A 25 -5.49 -1.09 -0.18
C ASP A 25 -4.79 0.21 0.26
N ASP A 26 -5.56 1.19 0.75
CA ASP A 26 -5.02 2.46 1.28
C ASP A 26 -4.18 2.23 2.52
N LEU A 27 -4.66 1.42 3.47
CA LEU A 27 -3.95 1.10 4.70
C LEU A 27 -2.69 0.28 4.43
N MET A 28 -2.75 -0.68 3.49
CA MET A 28 -1.62 -1.49 3.08
C MET A 28 -0.52 -0.60 2.47
N MET A 29 -0.88 0.30 1.55
CA MET A 29 0.08 1.21 0.94
C MET A 29 0.64 2.24 1.94
N TRP A 30 -0.18 2.67 2.90
CA TRP A 30 0.30 3.50 4.01
C TRP A 30 1.35 2.77 4.85
N ALA A 31 1.15 1.50 5.18
CA ALA A 31 2.13 0.69 5.92
C ALA A 31 3.43 0.52 5.12
N VAL A 32 3.36 0.29 3.81
CA VAL A 32 4.52 0.26 2.91
C VAL A 32 5.31 1.57 2.98
N LEU A 33 4.63 2.71 2.82
CA LEU A 33 5.25 4.03 2.88
C LEU A 33 5.83 4.38 4.27
N ALA A 34 5.24 3.83 5.32
CA ALA A 34 5.72 3.99 6.70
C ALA A 34 6.92 3.09 7.05
N GLY A 35 7.32 2.17 6.16
CA GLY A 35 8.37 1.18 6.44
C GLY A 35 7.90 0.02 7.34
N GLU A 36 6.59 -0.13 7.55
CA GLU A 36 5.99 -1.12 8.45
C GLU A 36 5.73 -2.44 7.70
N LYS A 37 6.81 -3.19 7.42
CA LYS A 37 6.80 -4.42 6.60
C LYS A 37 5.76 -5.45 7.03
N GLU A 38 5.76 -5.83 8.31
CA GLU A 38 4.86 -6.87 8.83
C GLU A 38 3.39 -6.44 8.76
N LEU A 39 3.12 -5.16 9.00
CA LEU A 39 1.77 -4.62 8.88
C LEU A 39 1.32 -4.58 7.42
N ALA A 40 2.20 -4.18 6.49
CA ALA A 40 1.92 -4.20 5.06
C ALA A 40 1.55 -5.61 4.58
N LYS A 41 2.26 -6.64 5.05
CA LYS A 41 1.98 -8.05 4.75
C LYS A 41 0.61 -8.50 5.26
N VAL A 42 0.27 -8.19 6.52
CA VAL A 42 -1.05 -8.53 7.08
C VAL A 42 -2.19 -7.82 6.34
N LEU A 43 -1.98 -6.55 5.96
CA LEU A 43 -2.99 -5.78 5.24
C LEU A 43 -3.13 -6.22 3.79
N TRP A 44 -2.05 -6.69 3.16
CA TRP A 44 -2.06 -7.24 1.80
C TRP A 44 -3.04 -8.41 1.63
N GLU A 45 -3.13 -9.30 2.63
CA GLU A 45 -4.10 -10.41 2.61
C GLU A 45 -5.57 -9.93 2.61
N ARG A 46 -5.82 -8.68 3.01
CA ARG A 46 -7.15 -8.05 3.03
C ARG A 46 -7.41 -7.15 1.83
N SER A 47 -6.39 -6.93 0.99
CA SER A 47 -6.49 -6.07 -0.19
C SER A 47 -7.52 -6.57 -1.18
N THR A 48 -8.17 -5.65 -1.88
CA THR A 48 -9.17 -6.02 -2.91
C THR A 48 -8.52 -6.57 -4.17
N SER A 49 -7.27 -6.17 -4.41
CA SER A 49 -6.46 -6.62 -5.54
C SER A 49 -5.04 -7.01 -5.07
N PRO A 50 -4.86 -8.10 -4.30
CA PRO A 50 -3.59 -8.41 -3.64
C PRO A 50 -2.38 -8.47 -4.59
N MET A 51 -2.51 -9.13 -5.75
CA MET A 51 -1.43 -9.19 -6.74
C MET A 51 -1.01 -7.79 -7.21
N ARG A 52 -1.99 -6.96 -7.58
CA ARG A 52 -1.75 -5.58 -8.03
C ARG A 52 -1.07 -4.76 -6.93
N MET A 53 -1.54 -4.90 -5.70
CA MET A 53 -1.00 -4.14 -4.56
C MET A 53 0.44 -4.55 -4.24
N ALA A 54 0.75 -5.84 -4.26
CA ALA A 54 2.11 -6.36 -4.07
C ALA A 54 3.07 -5.84 -5.16
N VAL A 55 2.68 -5.90 -6.44
CA VAL A 55 3.49 -5.37 -7.55
C VAL A 55 3.71 -3.86 -7.42
N ILE A 56 2.67 -3.09 -7.10
CA ILE A 56 2.78 -1.63 -6.92
C ILE A 56 3.70 -1.29 -5.74
N ALA A 57 3.54 -2.00 -4.61
CA ALA A 57 4.36 -1.78 -3.42
C ALA A 57 5.83 -2.09 -3.69
N SER A 58 6.12 -3.22 -4.35
CA SER A 58 7.47 -3.60 -4.74
C SER A 58 8.15 -2.54 -5.62
N GLU A 59 7.47 -2.13 -6.69
CA GLU A 59 7.98 -1.10 -7.61
C GLU A 59 8.18 0.26 -6.92
N LEU A 60 7.26 0.64 -6.02
CA LEU A 60 7.36 1.88 -5.26
C LEU A 60 8.58 1.86 -4.33
N CYS A 61 8.76 0.78 -3.59
CA CYS A 61 9.88 0.60 -2.67
C CYS A 61 11.23 0.54 -3.41
N CYS A 62 11.31 -0.12 -4.56
CA CYS A 62 12.49 -0.09 -5.42
C CYS A 62 12.85 1.34 -5.86
N LYS A 63 11.85 2.14 -6.28
CA LYS A 63 12.07 3.54 -6.66
C LYS A 63 12.51 4.42 -5.48
N LEU A 64 11.90 4.24 -4.32
CA LEU A 64 12.25 4.99 -3.10
C LEU A 64 13.65 4.59 -2.60
N GLY A 65 13.96 3.30 -2.53
CA GLY A 65 15.28 2.79 -2.11
C GLY A 65 16.41 3.12 -3.08
N GLY A 66 16.09 3.37 -4.36
CA GLY A 66 17.04 3.89 -5.35
C GLY A 66 17.30 5.41 -5.25
N ASN A 67 16.51 6.15 -4.47
CA ASN A 67 16.62 7.59 -4.35
C ASN A 67 17.63 7.99 -3.26
N PRO A 68 18.67 8.80 -3.58
CA PRO A 68 19.65 9.26 -2.59
C PRO A 68 19.07 10.03 -1.39
N LEU A 69 17.86 10.58 -1.51
CA LEU A 69 17.18 11.25 -0.40
C LEU A 69 16.68 10.28 0.68
N HIS A 70 16.56 8.99 0.37
CA HIS A 70 16.07 7.94 1.27
C HIS A 70 17.18 6.96 1.69
N LEU A 71 18.46 7.38 1.70
CA LEU A 71 19.59 6.50 2.03
C LEU A 71 19.45 5.80 3.39
N ASN A 72 18.89 6.49 4.38
CA ASN A 72 18.70 5.93 5.72
C ASN A 72 17.65 4.82 5.76
N ASP A 73 16.65 4.89 4.87
CA ASP A 73 15.54 3.94 4.79
C ASP A 73 15.75 2.92 3.67
N ARG A 74 16.88 2.98 2.96
CA ARG A 74 17.13 2.19 1.75
C ARG A 74 17.03 0.69 2.01
N GLU A 75 17.63 0.21 3.09
CA GLU A 75 17.66 -1.22 3.42
C GLU A 75 16.24 -1.74 3.67
N ILE A 76 15.48 -1.08 4.56
CA ILE A 76 14.10 -1.47 4.86
C ILE A 76 13.17 -1.37 3.64
N LEU A 77 13.35 -0.34 2.80
CA LEU A 77 12.58 -0.20 1.57
C LEU A 77 12.86 -1.36 0.61
N LEU A 78 14.12 -1.72 0.39
CA LEU A 78 14.46 -2.84 -0.49
C LEU A 78 13.99 -4.19 0.06
N GLU A 79 14.06 -4.40 1.38
CA GLU A 79 13.46 -5.59 2.01
C GLU A 79 11.95 -5.68 1.79
N ILE A 80 11.22 -4.57 1.94
CA ILE A 80 9.79 -4.54 1.65
C ILE A 80 9.54 -4.81 0.16
N ALA A 81 10.40 -4.30 -0.72
CA ALA A 81 10.26 -4.52 -2.16
C ALA A 81 10.36 -6.01 -2.52
N GLU A 82 11.37 -6.68 -1.99
CA GLU A 82 11.61 -8.12 -2.19
C GLU A 82 10.46 -8.95 -1.63
N GLU A 83 10.03 -8.68 -0.38
CA GLU A 83 8.92 -9.41 0.24
C GLU A 83 7.61 -9.26 -0.56
N MET A 84 7.31 -8.04 -1.04
CA MET A 84 6.11 -7.80 -1.84
C MET A 84 6.19 -8.48 -3.21
N GLU A 85 7.37 -8.53 -3.83
CA GLU A 85 7.58 -9.28 -5.07
C GLU A 85 7.35 -10.78 -4.85
N ASP A 86 7.92 -11.35 -3.79
CA ASP A 86 7.73 -12.75 -3.42
C ASP A 86 6.25 -13.09 -3.18
N LEU A 87 5.50 -12.19 -2.52
CA LEU A 87 4.05 -12.36 -2.35
C LEU A 87 3.32 -12.36 -3.70
N ALA A 88 3.67 -11.47 -4.63
CA ALA A 88 3.10 -11.46 -5.97
C ALA A 88 3.43 -12.75 -6.75
N LEU A 89 4.66 -13.22 -6.69
CA LEU A 89 5.10 -14.47 -7.33
C LEU A 89 4.37 -15.69 -6.73
N SER A 90 4.23 -15.75 -5.41
CA SER A 90 3.54 -16.85 -4.73
C SER A 90 2.09 -17.03 -5.18
N MET A 91 1.42 -15.93 -5.58
CA MET A 91 0.07 -15.98 -6.13
C MET A 91 0.04 -16.59 -7.55
N LEU A 92 1.12 -16.49 -8.32
CA LEU A 92 1.24 -17.15 -9.61
C LEU A 92 1.62 -18.62 -9.46
N ASP A 93 2.44 -18.96 -8.46
CA ASP A 93 2.91 -20.33 -8.22
C ASP A 93 1.77 -21.32 -7.92
N VAL A 94 0.66 -20.84 -7.36
CA VAL A 94 -0.52 -21.68 -7.10
C VAL A 94 -1.38 -21.93 -8.36
N ILE A 95 -1.09 -21.25 -9.47
CA ILE A 95 -1.88 -21.32 -10.70
C ILE A 95 -1.39 -22.47 -11.57
N HIS A 96 -2.26 -23.47 -11.75
CA HIS A 96 -1.89 -24.69 -12.45
C HIS A 96 -1.97 -24.58 -13.97
N LYS A 97 -2.82 -23.69 -14.51
CA LYS A 97 -2.97 -23.48 -15.95
C LYS A 97 -2.70 -22.02 -16.30
N PRO A 98 -1.89 -21.73 -17.32
CA PRO A 98 -1.60 -20.35 -17.73
C PRO A 98 -2.84 -19.48 -18.01
N VAL A 99 -3.93 -20.08 -18.50
CA VAL A 99 -5.19 -19.35 -18.76
C VAL A 99 -5.84 -18.79 -17.50
N ASP A 100 -5.63 -19.46 -16.35
CA ASP A 100 -6.20 -19.05 -15.07
C ASP A 100 -5.43 -17.87 -14.44
N ALA A 101 -4.22 -17.57 -14.94
CA ALA A 101 -3.44 -16.40 -14.54
C ALA A 101 -3.87 -15.10 -15.24
N LEU A 102 -4.54 -15.21 -16.40
CA LEU A 102 -4.92 -14.05 -17.21
C LEU A 102 -5.76 -13.01 -16.45
N PRO A 103 -6.77 -13.38 -15.63
CA PRO A 103 -7.54 -12.39 -14.89
C PRO A 103 -6.74 -11.62 -13.82
N LEU A 104 -5.64 -12.22 -13.32
CA LEU A 104 -4.76 -11.58 -12.34
C LEU A 104 -3.73 -10.66 -13.02
N LEU A 105 -3.27 -11.04 -14.21
CA LEU A 105 -2.24 -10.33 -14.97
C LEU A 105 -2.80 -9.24 -15.88
N THR A 106 -4.05 -9.39 -16.33
CA THR A 106 -4.69 -8.44 -17.23
C THR A 106 -5.84 -7.74 -16.52
N VAL A 107 -5.65 -6.45 -16.24
CA VAL A 107 -6.79 -5.58 -15.98
C VAL A 107 -7.41 -5.32 -17.34
N VAL A 108 -8.42 -6.10 -17.73
CA VAL A 108 -9.18 -5.80 -18.96
C VAL A 108 -9.79 -4.42 -18.73
N PRO A 109 -9.39 -3.37 -19.50
CA PRO A 109 -10.12 -2.12 -19.45
C PRO A 109 -11.52 -2.45 -19.95
N TRP A 110 -12.51 -2.24 -19.09
CA TRP A 110 -13.92 -2.44 -19.41
C TRP A 110 -14.21 -1.87 -20.80
N VAL A 111 -14.67 -2.73 -21.71
CA VAL A 111 -15.18 -2.34 -23.04
C VAL A 111 -16.53 -1.67 -22.87
#